data_AF-A0A066U4D4-F1
#
_entry.id   AF-A0A066U4D4-F1
#
_cell.length_a   1.000
_cell.length_b   1.000
_cell.length_c   1.000
_cell.angle_alpha   90.00
_cell.angle_beta   90.00
_cell.angle_gamma   90.00
#
_symmetry.space_group_name_H-M   'P 1'
#
loop_
_entity.id
_entity.type
_entity.pdbx_description
1 polymer ?
#
loop_
_entity_poly.entity_id
_entity_poly.type
_entity_poly.pdbx_seq_one_letter_code
_entity_poly.pdbx_strand_id
1 'polypeptide(L)'
;MSTDQPAATAVEEESSPTPSKDPSRILVLGAGALALAALIAAAIFGIQWWVAANDDNAGLAASREAVVKAGTNALKAYTEVDYTDLDGFFARQKAVSDEKMAQQIDQSAPTFRKALSDAKTKVTTDVQDIAVEELDDHEGKASFLAAIATTVTQGDKSSAKPLRLEVSMTRVGDEWKLSGIDSVPLVAAGQ
;
A
#
# COMPACT_ATOMS: atom_id res chain seq x y z
N MET A 1 -111.30 -2.93 -26.70
CA MET A 1 -109.93 -3.14 -27.21
C MET A 1 -108.99 -2.71 -26.09
N SER A 2 -108.69 -3.53 -25.09
CA SER A 2 -107.76 -4.68 -25.05
C SER A 2 -106.27 -4.32 -25.27
N THR A 3 -105.56 -4.30 -24.14
CA THR A 3 -104.27 -5.00 -23.88
C THR A 3 -102.92 -4.26 -24.11
N ASP A 4 -102.22 -4.07 -22.96
CA ASP A 4 -100.78 -4.17 -22.60
C ASP A 4 -99.65 -3.21 -23.09
N GLN A 5 -98.88 -2.74 -22.07
CA GLN A 5 -97.40 -2.60 -21.95
C GLN A 5 -96.65 -1.35 -22.52
N PRO A 6 -95.49 -0.91 -21.94
CA PRO A 6 -95.17 -0.59 -20.53
C PRO A 6 -94.56 0.83 -20.33
N ALA A 7 -94.28 1.15 -19.06
CA ALA A 7 -93.47 2.28 -18.58
C ALA A 7 -91.95 2.09 -18.78
N ALA A 8 -91.23 3.17 -19.09
CA ALA A 8 -89.84 3.48 -18.70
C ALA A 8 -89.52 4.89 -19.24
N THR A 9 -89.26 5.93 -18.44
CA THR A 9 -88.06 6.17 -17.63
C THR A 9 -86.79 6.31 -18.48
N ALA A 10 -86.26 7.54 -18.57
CA ALA A 10 -84.84 7.86 -18.82
C ALA A 10 -84.68 9.38 -18.58
N VAL A 11 -84.53 9.84 -17.33
CA VAL A 11 -83.30 9.85 -16.51
C VAL A 11 -82.27 10.85 -17.06
N GLU A 12 -82.09 11.91 -16.27
CA GLU A 12 -80.90 12.79 -16.24
C GLU A 12 -79.60 12.01 -16.35
N GLU A 13 -78.62 12.53 -17.08
CA GLU A 13 -77.23 12.22 -16.76
C GLU A 13 -76.40 13.51 -16.70
N GLU A 14 -76.39 14.04 -15.49
CA GLU A 14 -75.28 14.67 -14.79
C GLU A 14 -73.95 14.75 -15.58
N SER A 15 -73.55 15.99 -15.86
CA SER A 15 -72.16 16.31 -16.16
C SER A 15 -71.28 16.03 -14.95
N SER A 16 -70.53 14.92 -14.98
CA SER A 16 -69.47 14.67 -14.00
C SER A 16 -68.20 15.47 -14.35
N PRO A 17 -67.65 16.31 -13.45
CA PRO A 17 -66.40 17.01 -13.69
C PRO A 17 -65.21 16.06 -13.47
N THR A 18 -64.29 16.01 -14.43
CA THR A 18 -63.03 15.25 -14.33
C THR A 18 -62.06 15.99 -13.38
N PRO A 19 -61.37 15.30 -12.44
CA PRO A 19 -60.44 15.97 -11.55
C PRO A 19 -59.15 16.34 -12.30
N SER A 20 -58.88 17.64 -12.43
CA SER A 20 -57.62 18.19 -12.94
C SER A 20 -56.48 17.93 -11.95
N LYS A 21 -55.49 17.11 -12.36
CA LYS A 21 -54.29 16.85 -11.56
C LYS A 21 -53.31 18.02 -11.72
N ASP A 22 -53.19 18.81 -10.65
CA ASP A 22 -52.42 20.05 -10.60
C ASP A 22 -50.90 19.77 -10.77
N PRO A 23 -50.23 20.22 -11.86
CA PRO A 23 -48.83 19.90 -12.15
C PRO A 23 -47.84 20.41 -11.09
N SER A 24 -48.24 21.43 -10.33
CA SER A 24 -47.49 21.97 -9.19
C SER A 24 -47.31 20.93 -8.08
N ARG A 25 -48.31 20.10 -7.79
CA ARG A 25 -48.21 19.06 -6.74
C ARG A 25 -47.25 17.95 -7.13
N ILE A 26 -47.20 17.60 -8.42
CA ILE A 26 -46.30 16.55 -8.94
C ILE A 26 -44.83 17.04 -8.89
N LEU A 27 -44.59 18.31 -9.21
CA LEU A 27 -43.26 18.94 -9.10
C LEU A 27 -42.79 19.03 -7.64
N VAL A 28 -43.66 19.42 -6.71
CA VAL A 28 -43.32 19.48 -5.27
C VAL A 28 -43.04 18.09 -4.70
N LEU A 29 -43.82 17.07 -5.09
CA LEU A 29 -43.59 15.68 -4.69
C LEU A 29 -42.29 15.12 -5.30
N GLY A 30 -41.99 15.43 -6.57
CA GLY A 30 -40.75 15.04 -7.23
C GLY A 30 -39.51 15.67 -6.60
N ALA A 31 -39.57 16.96 -6.26
CA ALA A 31 -38.50 17.67 -5.56
C ALA A 31 -38.26 17.10 -4.16
N GLY A 32 -39.33 16.75 -3.43
CA GLY A 32 -39.23 16.09 -2.12
C GLY A 32 -38.56 14.71 -2.20
N ALA A 33 -38.92 13.91 -3.20
CA ALA A 33 -38.29 12.60 -3.42
C ALA A 33 -36.80 12.72 -3.77
N LEU A 34 -36.42 13.69 -4.61
CA LEU A 34 -35.02 13.97 -4.95
C LEU A 34 -34.22 14.47 -3.73
N ALA A 35 -34.79 15.36 -2.92
CA ALA A 35 -34.15 15.83 -1.69
C ALA A 35 -33.90 14.69 -0.71
N LEU A 36 -34.87 13.78 -0.55
CA LEU A 36 -34.71 12.59 0.29
C LEU A 36 -33.64 11.64 -0.24
N ALA A 37 -33.61 11.39 -1.55
CA ALA A 37 -32.58 10.57 -2.18
C ALA A 37 -31.18 11.17 -2.01
N ALA A 38 -31.05 12.50 -2.16
CA ALA A 38 -29.79 13.20 -1.92
C ALA A 38 -29.34 13.12 -0.46
N LEU A 39 -30.25 13.22 0.50
CA LEU A 39 -29.94 13.06 1.92
C LEU A 39 -29.49 11.63 2.26
N ILE A 40 -30.15 10.62 1.69
CA ILE A 40 -29.76 9.22 1.87
C ILE A 40 -28.38 8.97 1.27
N ALA A 41 -28.12 9.46 0.05
CA ALA A 41 -26.81 9.35 -0.57
C ALA A 41 -25.73 10.05 0.28
N ALA A 42 -25.99 11.27 0.75
CA ALA A 42 -25.06 12.01 1.62
C ALA A 42 -24.78 11.27 2.93
N ALA A 43 -25.79 10.62 3.53
CA ALA A 43 -25.62 9.80 4.71
C ALA A 43 -24.77 8.56 4.42
N ILE A 44 -25.01 7.85 3.31
CA ILE A 44 -24.23 6.68 2.91
C ILE A 44 -22.78 7.08 2.63
N PHE A 45 -22.55 8.13 1.83
CA PHE A 45 -21.21 8.63 1.53
C PHE A 45 -20.51 9.18 2.78
N GLY A 46 -21.24 9.84 3.68
CA GLY A 46 -20.70 10.32 4.95
C GLY A 46 -20.27 9.18 5.87
N ILE A 47 -21.08 8.12 5.98
CA ILE A 47 -20.74 6.91 6.75
C ILE A 47 -19.56 6.20 6.10
N GLN A 48 -19.56 6.01 4.77
CA GLN A 48 -18.45 5.36 4.06
C GLN A 48 -17.13 6.13 4.21
N TRP A 49 -17.19 7.46 4.12
CA TRP A 49 -16.02 8.31 4.36
C TRP A 49 -15.55 8.21 5.81
N TRP A 50 -16.48 8.25 6.77
CA TRP A 50 -16.15 8.14 8.19
C TRP A 50 -15.52 6.78 8.52
N VAL A 51 -16.10 5.68 8.02
CA VAL A 51 -15.53 4.33 8.18
C VAL A 51 -14.15 4.25 7.54
N ALA A 52 -13.98 4.71 6.29
CA ALA A 52 -12.68 4.69 5.62
C ALA A 52 -11.63 5.59 6.30
N ALA A 53 -12.03 6.72 6.87
CA ALA A 53 -11.15 7.63 7.60
C ALA A 53 -10.77 7.12 9.00
N ASN A 54 -11.62 6.28 9.60
CA ASN A 54 -11.38 5.64 10.89
C ASN A 54 -10.88 4.19 10.79
N ASP A 55 -10.73 3.66 9.57
CA ASP A 55 -10.29 2.28 9.32
C ASP A 55 -8.78 2.14 9.51
N ASP A 56 -8.35 0.95 9.92
CA ASP A 56 -6.96 0.53 10.17
C ASP A 56 -5.99 0.75 8.97
N ASN A 57 -6.51 1.16 7.81
CA ASN A 57 -5.76 1.52 6.61
C ASN A 57 -4.72 2.63 6.86
N ALA A 58 -5.02 3.63 7.69
CA ALA A 58 -4.05 4.68 8.01
C ALA A 58 -2.90 4.15 8.88
N GLY A 59 -3.21 3.26 9.83
CA GLY A 59 -2.22 2.59 10.67
C GLY A 59 -1.34 1.65 9.86
N LEU A 60 -1.95 0.81 9.01
CA LEU A 60 -1.25 -0.11 8.12
C LEU A 60 -0.34 0.63 7.13
N ALA A 61 -0.82 1.75 6.54
CA ALA A 61 -0.02 2.57 5.66
C ALA A 61 1.21 3.17 6.38
N ALA A 62 1.04 3.62 7.63
CA ALA A 62 2.14 4.13 8.44
C ALA A 62 3.15 3.04 8.81
N SER A 63 2.68 1.84 9.17
CA SER A 63 3.55 0.69 9.43
C SER A 63 4.33 0.27 8.19
N ARG A 64 3.68 0.22 7.02
CA ARG A 64 4.33 -0.06 5.74
C ARG A 64 5.41 0.97 5.41
N GLU A 65 5.12 2.25 5.59
CA GLU A 65 6.11 3.32 5.39
C GLU A 65 7.29 3.19 6.36
N ALA A 66 7.03 2.81 7.61
CA ALA A 66 8.10 2.57 8.59
C ALA A 66 9.02 1.41 8.15
N VAL A 67 8.45 0.32 7.62
CA VAL A 67 9.22 -0.80 7.06
C VAL A 67 10.01 -0.35 5.83
N VAL A 68 9.41 0.37 4.89
CA VAL A 68 10.10 0.85 3.68
C VAL A 68 11.28 1.76 4.06
N LYS A 69 11.09 2.68 5.00
CA LYS A 69 12.14 3.56 5.51
C LYS A 69 13.27 2.78 6.18
N ALA A 70 12.94 1.87 7.09
CA ALA A 70 13.93 1.07 7.79
C ALA A 70 14.67 0.11 6.83
N GLY A 71 13.95 -0.51 5.91
CA GLY A 71 14.47 -1.34 4.84
C GLY A 71 15.41 -0.59 3.89
N THR A 72 15.07 0.64 3.51
CA THR A 72 15.94 1.50 2.69
C THR A 72 17.27 1.76 3.40
N ASN A 73 17.21 2.10 4.70
CA ASN A 73 18.42 2.30 5.50
C ASN A 73 19.23 1.00 5.61
N ALA A 74 18.56 -0.14 5.83
CA ALA A 74 19.21 -1.43 5.96
C ALA A 74 19.89 -1.87 4.66
N LEU A 75 19.22 -1.71 3.51
CA LEU A 75 19.79 -1.99 2.19
C LEU A 75 21.07 -1.19 1.97
N LYS A 76 21.06 0.12 2.24
CA LYS A 76 22.25 0.96 2.11
C LYS A 76 23.36 0.52 3.05
N ALA A 77 23.04 0.25 4.31
CA ALA A 77 24.02 -0.26 5.27
C ALA A 77 24.67 -1.57 4.81
N TYR A 78 23.91 -2.48 4.19
CA TYR A 78 24.41 -3.77 3.73
C TYR A 78 25.17 -3.71 2.40
N THR A 79 24.88 -2.74 1.54
CA THR A 79 25.40 -2.72 0.16
C THR A 79 26.40 -1.60 -0.13
N GLU A 80 26.34 -0.49 0.60
CA GLU A 80 27.26 0.64 0.42
C GLU A 80 28.55 0.44 1.18
N VAL A 81 29.64 0.28 0.45
CA VAL A 81 30.97 0.06 1.00
C VAL A 81 31.85 1.27 0.70
N ASP A 82 32.64 1.68 1.69
CA ASP A 82 33.79 2.55 1.46
C ASP A 82 35.03 1.91 2.08
N TYR A 83 36.01 1.52 1.27
CA TYR A 83 37.24 0.88 1.77
C TYR A 83 38.05 1.78 2.73
N THR A 84 37.79 3.09 2.73
CA THR A 84 38.45 4.04 3.66
C THR A 84 37.79 4.06 5.04
N ASP A 85 36.57 3.54 5.18
CA ASP A 85 35.80 3.46 6.43
C ASP A 85 35.09 2.09 6.55
N LEU A 86 35.90 1.02 6.62
CA LEU A 86 35.35 -0.33 6.78
C LEU A 86 34.74 -0.56 8.16
N ASP A 87 35.26 0.09 9.19
CA ASP A 87 34.70 -0.03 10.53
C ASP A 87 33.32 0.62 10.63
N GLY A 88 33.13 1.80 10.04
CA GLY A 88 31.81 2.40 9.90
C GLY A 88 30.88 1.56 9.05
N PHE A 89 31.35 0.91 7.97
CA PHE A 89 30.54 -0.02 7.18
C PHE A 89 29.96 -1.16 8.03
N PHE A 90 30.81 -1.92 8.73
CA PHE A 90 30.33 -3.02 9.57
C PHE A 90 29.52 -2.55 10.78
N ALA A 91 29.83 -1.38 11.35
CA ALA A 91 29.05 -0.81 12.44
C ALA A 91 27.63 -0.44 11.99
N ARG A 92 27.48 0.18 10.80
CA ARG A 92 26.17 0.51 10.22
C ARG A 92 25.36 -0.74 9.93
N GLN A 93 25.98 -1.79 9.39
CA GLN A 93 25.31 -3.08 9.18
C GLN A 93 24.76 -3.61 10.51
N LYS A 94 25.62 -3.76 11.52
CA LYS A 94 25.19 -4.27 12.84
C LYS A 94 24.09 -3.44 13.47
N ALA A 95 24.11 -2.11 13.29
CA ALA A 95 23.09 -1.23 13.86
C ALA A 95 21.69 -1.45 13.26
N VAL A 96 21.60 -1.89 12.01
CA VAL A 96 20.31 -2.19 11.34
C VAL A 96 19.92 -3.66 11.45
N SER A 97 20.79 -4.53 11.95
CA SER A 97 20.61 -5.97 12.07
C SER A 97 19.92 -6.39 13.37
N ASP A 98 19.24 -7.53 13.34
CA ASP A 98 18.89 -8.25 14.58
C ASP A 98 20.14 -8.88 15.21
N GLU A 99 19.98 -9.47 16.40
CA GLU A 99 21.11 -10.04 17.14
C GLU A 99 21.82 -11.16 16.35
N LYS A 100 21.06 -12.03 15.69
CA LYS A 100 21.59 -13.15 14.91
C LYS A 100 22.43 -12.64 13.75
N MET A 101 21.91 -11.68 12.99
CA MET A 101 22.61 -11.05 11.87
C MET A 101 23.85 -10.28 12.33
N ALA A 102 23.76 -9.54 13.44
CA ALA A 102 24.90 -8.84 14.02
C ALA A 102 26.05 -9.80 14.39
N GLN A 103 25.73 -10.98 14.95
CA GLN A 103 26.72 -12.02 15.26
C GLN A 103 27.38 -12.60 14.00
N GLN A 104 26.61 -12.84 12.94
CA GLN A 104 27.15 -13.32 11.66
C GLN A 104 28.08 -12.29 10.99
N ILE A 105 27.74 -11.01 11.11
CA ILE A 105 28.62 -9.93 10.67
C ILE A 105 29.94 -9.97 11.44
N ASP A 106 29.91 -10.10 12.77
CA ASP A 106 31.15 -10.16 13.58
C ASP A 106 32.06 -11.31 13.18
N GLN A 107 31.49 -12.48 12.85
CA GLN A 107 32.24 -13.65 12.41
C GLN A 107 32.88 -13.47 11.02
N SER A 108 32.18 -12.79 10.11
CA SER A 108 32.60 -12.68 8.70
C SER A 108 33.41 -11.41 8.40
N ALA A 109 33.26 -10.36 9.20
CA ALA A 109 33.87 -9.06 8.98
C ALA A 109 35.40 -9.09 8.86
N PRO A 110 36.18 -9.88 9.63
CA PRO A 110 37.65 -9.94 9.46
C PRO A 110 38.06 -10.36 8.05
N THR A 111 37.38 -11.36 7.49
CA THR A 111 37.64 -11.88 6.13
C THR A 111 37.24 -10.85 5.08
N PHE A 112 36.05 -10.26 5.20
CA PHE A 112 35.57 -9.26 4.24
C PHE A 112 36.37 -7.96 4.30
N ARG A 113 36.79 -7.50 5.49
CA ARG A 113 37.66 -6.31 5.64
C ARG A 113 38.89 -6.42 4.77
N LYS A 114 39.59 -7.56 4.84
CA LYS A 114 40.80 -7.79 4.05
C LYS A 114 40.50 -7.71 2.55
N ALA A 115 39.48 -8.42 2.09
CA ALA A 115 39.11 -8.44 0.67
C ALA A 115 38.70 -7.06 0.13
N LEU A 116 37.87 -6.32 0.88
CA LEU A 116 37.40 -4.99 0.49
C LEU A 116 38.53 -3.95 0.47
N SER A 117 39.44 -4.01 1.44
CA SER A 117 40.63 -3.17 1.52
C SER A 117 41.61 -3.45 0.36
N ASP A 118 41.94 -4.73 0.13
CA ASP A 118 42.88 -5.14 -0.91
C ASP A 118 42.37 -4.74 -2.31
N ALA A 119 41.05 -4.84 -2.53
CA ALA A 119 40.39 -4.44 -3.77
C ALA A 119 40.10 -2.93 -3.89
N LYS A 120 40.34 -2.13 -2.83
CA LYS A 120 39.98 -0.70 -2.74
C LYS A 120 38.56 -0.41 -3.23
N THR A 121 37.62 -1.23 -2.77
CA THR A 121 36.24 -1.22 -3.28
C THR A 121 35.45 -0.07 -2.66
N LYS A 122 34.79 0.72 -3.51
CA LYS A 122 33.74 1.65 -3.12
C LYS A 122 32.45 1.26 -3.82
N VAL A 123 31.36 1.15 -3.10
CA VAL A 123 30.03 0.85 -3.63
C VAL A 123 29.06 1.91 -3.18
N THR A 124 28.32 2.49 -4.12
CA THR A 124 27.17 3.35 -3.83
C THR A 124 25.90 2.64 -4.26
N THR A 125 24.81 2.85 -3.52
CA THR A 125 23.55 2.16 -3.77
C THR A 125 22.43 3.15 -4.02
N ASP A 126 21.80 2.98 -5.18
CA ASP A 126 20.55 3.62 -5.53
C ASP A 126 19.40 2.64 -5.28
N VAL A 127 18.49 2.98 -4.37
CA VAL A 127 17.32 2.15 -4.07
C VAL A 127 16.20 2.62 -4.99
N GLN A 128 15.85 1.78 -5.96
CA GLN A 128 14.92 2.14 -7.03
C GLN A 128 13.48 1.91 -6.60
N ASP A 129 13.23 0.76 -5.96
CA ASP A 129 11.89 0.40 -5.49
C ASP A 129 11.95 -0.59 -4.33
N ILE A 130 10.93 -0.53 -3.46
CA ILE A 130 10.69 -1.48 -2.37
C ILE A 130 9.21 -1.88 -2.38
N ALA A 131 8.96 -3.17 -2.61
CA ALA A 131 7.64 -3.76 -2.56
C ALA A 131 7.52 -4.64 -1.31
N VAL A 132 6.78 -4.15 -0.30
CA VAL A 132 6.43 -4.94 0.90
C VAL A 132 5.49 -6.06 0.52
N GLU A 133 5.88 -7.30 0.80
CA GLU A 133 5.13 -8.53 0.50
C GLU A 133 4.31 -8.98 1.71
N GLU A 134 4.93 -8.97 2.88
CA GLU A 134 4.31 -9.36 4.15
C GLU A 134 4.55 -8.27 5.19
N LEU A 135 3.52 -7.97 5.97
CA LEU A 135 3.60 -7.09 7.13
C LEU A 135 2.63 -7.61 8.19
N ASP A 136 3.19 -8.17 9.25
CA ASP A 136 2.47 -8.55 10.45
C ASP A 136 2.96 -7.68 11.61
N ASP A 137 2.19 -6.65 11.94
CA ASP A 137 2.49 -5.74 13.05
C ASP A 137 2.34 -6.41 14.42
N HIS A 138 1.54 -7.47 14.54
CA HIS A 138 1.31 -8.17 15.81
C HIS A 138 2.49 -9.09 16.13
N GLU A 139 2.96 -9.87 15.16
CA GLU A 139 4.17 -10.69 15.31
C GLU A 139 5.45 -9.87 15.18
N GLY A 140 5.36 -8.63 14.67
CA GLY A 140 6.51 -7.76 14.44
C GLY A 140 7.40 -8.31 13.34
N LYS A 141 6.82 -8.81 12.25
CA LYS A 141 7.55 -9.35 11.09
C LYS A 141 7.16 -8.62 9.82
N ALA A 142 8.12 -8.44 8.93
CA ALA A 142 7.86 -7.93 7.60
C ALA A 142 8.83 -8.55 6.60
N SER A 143 8.40 -8.66 5.35
CA SER A 143 9.27 -9.01 4.23
C SER A 143 9.00 -8.10 3.04
N PHE A 144 10.05 -7.83 2.27
CA PHE A 144 9.92 -7.03 1.06
C PHE A 144 10.93 -7.45 -0.01
N LEU A 145 10.56 -7.19 -1.26
CA LEU A 145 11.47 -7.22 -2.39
C LEU A 145 11.98 -5.81 -2.66
N ALA A 146 13.27 -5.68 -2.92
CA ALA A 146 13.90 -4.44 -3.30
C ALA A 146 14.59 -4.56 -4.65
N ALA A 147 14.37 -3.56 -5.50
CA ALA A 147 15.14 -3.34 -6.70
C ALA A 147 16.15 -2.23 -6.42
N ILE A 148 17.44 -2.52 -6.56
CA ILE A 148 18.51 -1.56 -6.34
C ILE A 148 19.48 -1.53 -7.53
N ALA A 149 20.17 -0.42 -7.72
CA ALA A 149 21.31 -0.30 -8.59
C ALA A 149 22.56 0.00 -7.75
N THR A 150 23.57 -0.86 -7.86
CA THR A 150 24.86 -0.66 -7.20
C THR A 150 25.87 -0.16 -8.22
N THR A 151 26.64 0.86 -7.85
CA THR A 151 27.80 1.31 -8.65
C THR A 151 29.06 0.95 -7.90
N VAL A 152 29.80 -0.02 -8.43
CA VAL A 152 31.06 -0.50 -7.86
C VAL A 152 32.21 0.22 -8.53
N THR A 153 33.04 0.89 -7.73
CA THR A 153 34.24 1.59 -8.16
C THR A 153 35.47 0.94 -7.53
N GLN A 154 36.46 0.63 -8.34
CA GLN A 154 37.75 0.03 -7.94
C GLN A 154 38.87 0.70 -8.74
N GLY A 155 39.58 1.64 -8.11
CA GLY A 155 40.53 2.52 -8.81
C GLY A 155 39.82 3.32 -9.90
N ASP A 156 40.33 3.28 -11.13
CA ASP A 156 39.77 4.00 -12.28
C ASP A 156 38.59 3.27 -12.95
N LYS A 157 38.26 2.06 -12.50
CA LYS A 157 37.16 1.26 -13.08
C LYS A 157 35.87 1.50 -12.29
N SER A 158 34.78 1.75 -13.00
CA SER A 158 33.43 1.84 -12.43
C SER A 158 32.46 1.02 -13.26
N SER A 159 31.55 0.30 -12.59
CA SER A 159 30.49 -0.46 -13.24
C SER A 159 29.21 -0.42 -12.41
N ALA A 160 28.09 -0.14 -13.06
CA ALA A 160 26.77 -0.20 -12.46
C ALA A 160 26.13 -1.57 -12.71
N LYS A 161 25.48 -2.14 -11.70
CA LYS A 161 24.76 -3.42 -11.80
C LYS A 161 23.43 -3.35 -11.05
N PRO A 162 22.31 -3.71 -11.70
CA PRO A 162 21.05 -3.91 -10.99
C PRO A 162 21.14 -5.17 -10.12
N LEU A 163 20.54 -5.10 -8.94
CA LEU A 163 20.42 -6.21 -7.99
C LEU A 163 18.98 -6.25 -7.48
N ARG A 164 18.44 -7.45 -7.33
CA ARG A 164 17.15 -7.67 -6.67
C ARG A 164 17.40 -8.43 -5.38
N LEU A 165 16.82 -7.93 -4.29
CA LEU A 165 17.03 -8.46 -2.96
C LEU A 165 15.69 -8.79 -2.34
N GLU A 166 15.62 -9.92 -1.66
CA GLU A 166 14.57 -10.25 -0.71
C GLU A 166 15.12 -9.94 0.68
N VAL A 167 14.35 -9.20 1.47
CA VAL A 167 14.76 -8.78 2.80
C VAL A 167 13.66 -9.13 3.79
N SER A 168 14.06 -9.79 4.87
CA SER A 168 13.21 -10.03 6.03
C SER A 168 13.58 -9.07 7.14
N MET A 169 12.56 -8.53 7.81
CA MET A 169 12.70 -7.67 8.97
C MET A 169 11.92 -8.24 10.16
N THR A 170 12.45 -7.99 11.34
CA THR A 170 11.83 -8.29 12.63
C THR A 170 11.85 -7.06 13.51
N ARG A 171 10.82 -6.86 14.34
CA ARG A 171 10.75 -5.75 15.27
C ARG A 171 11.53 -6.09 16.54
N VAL A 172 12.47 -5.22 16.92
CA VAL A 172 13.24 -5.30 18.17
C VAL A 172 12.98 -4.03 18.96
N GLY A 173 12.16 -4.13 20.01
CA GLY A 173 11.62 -2.95 20.68
C GLY A 173 10.68 -2.19 19.73
N ASP A 174 10.97 -0.92 19.48
CA ASP A 174 10.20 -0.06 18.56
C ASP A 174 10.83 0.05 17.17
N GLU A 175 11.96 -0.62 16.92
CA GLU A 175 12.72 -0.51 15.67
C GLU A 175 12.59 -1.77 14.81
N TRP A 176 12.46 -1.56 13.50
CA TRP A 176 12.60 -2.63 12.53
C TRP A 176 14.08 -2.94 12.29
N LYS A 177 14.46 -4.20 12.47
CA LYS A 177 15.80 -4.73 12.24
C LYS A 177 15.78 -5.77 11.14
N LEU A 178 16.81 -5.78 10.30
CA LEU A 178 17.01 -6.79 9.28
C LEU A 178 17.36 -8.12 9.94
N SER A 179 16.57 -9.15 9.63
CA SER A 179 16.74 -10.53 10.11
C SER A 179 17.17 -11.50 9.01
N GLY A 180 17.05 -11.10 7.75
CA GLY A 180 17.51 -11.85 6.58
C GLY A 180 17.65 -10.95 5.35
N ILE A 181 18.58 -11.30 4.47
CA ILE A 181 18.80 -10.63 3.19
C ILE A 181 19.40 -11.62 2.20
N ASP A 182 18.74 -11.76 1.05
CA ASP A 182 19.13 -12.73 0.03
C ASP A 182 19.00 -12.12 -1.37
N SER A 183 19.84 -12.56 -2.30
CA SER A 183 19.75 -12.13 -3.69
C SER A 183 18.70 -12.94 -4.43
N VAL A 184 17.79 -12.26 -5.11
CA VAL A 184 16.81 -12.89 -5.99
C VAL A 184 17.43 -13.02 -7.40
N PRO A 185 17.60 -14.24 -7.92
CA PRO A 185 18.18 -14.45 -9.23
C PRO A 185 17.36 -13.80 -10.34
N LEU A 186 18.04 -13.16 -11.29
CA LEU A 186 17.45 -12.79 -12.56
C LEU A 186 17.44 -14.05 -13.44
N VAL A 187 16.32 -14.77 -13.48
CA VAL A 187 16.10 -15.73 -14.56
C VAL A 187 16.07 -14.93 -15.86
N ALA A 188 17.11 -15.07 -16.67
CA ALA A 188 17.06 -14.61 -18.05
C ALA A 188 15.88 -15.35 -18.70
N ALA A 189 14.87 -14.60 -19.14
CA ALA A 189 13.76 -15.18 -19.87
C ALA A 189 14.32 -15.88 -21.13
N GLY A 190 14.30 -17.22 -21.13
CA GLY A 190 14.44 -18.11 -22.29
C GLY A 190 15.63 -17.87 -23.23
N GLN A 191 16.63 -18.77 -23.17
CA GLN A 191 17.28 -19.23 -24.40
C GLN A 191 16.38 -20.23 -25.11
#